data_AF-A0A4Q7AXK6-F1
#
_entry.id   AF-A0A4Q7AXK6-F1
#
_cell.length_a   1.000
_cell.length_b   1.000
_cell.length_c   1.000
_cell.angle_alpha   90.00
_cell.angle_beta   90.00
_cell.angle_gamma   90.00
#
_symmetry.space_group_name_H-M   'P 1'
#
loop_
_entity.id
_entity.type
_entity.pdbx_description
1 polymer ?
#
loop_
_entity_poly.entity_id
_entity_poly.type
_entity_poly.pdbx_seq_one_letter_code
_entity_poly.pdbx_strand_id
1 'polypeptide(L)'
;MDKELIEEQKLVCEEFGSAYLPVKETDVVAIALQTLKKEPIVGLRKLPDENKVSWFIYGGELGDGEEFFEIISVKELEKEFPDALPYLALDTGYRFMIDADDYEDVWKEGDEA
;
A
#
# COMPACT_ATOMS: atom_id res chain seq x y z
N MET A 1 12.88 -7.57 8.06
CA MET A 1 12.45 -6.17 8.05
C MET A 1 13.54 -5.36 8.68
N ASP A 2 14.15 -4.56 7.82
CA ASP A 2 15.26 -3.70 8.13
C ASP A 2 14.83 -2.59 9.09
N LYS A 3 15.76 -2.18 9.96
CA LYS A 3 15.48 -1.18 10.99
C LYS A 3 15.14 0.18 10.37
N GLU A 4 15.74 0.48 9.23
CA GLU A 4 15.54 1.69 8.43
C GLU A 4 14.09 1.78 7.95
N LEU A 5 13.56 0.70 7.36
CA LEU A 5 12.16 0.65 6.89
C LEU A 5 11.16 0.90 8.02
N ILE A 6 11.44 0.37 9.22
CA ILE A 6 10.58 0.58 10.39
C ILE A 6 10.55 2.05 10.81
N GLU A 7 11.66 2.78 10.65
CA GLU A 7 11.74 4.21 10.93
C GLU A 7 10.99 5.02 9.86
N GLU A 8 11.14 4.69 8.58
CA GLU A 8 10.39 5.32 7.48
C GLU A 8 8.88 5.14 7.65
N GLN A 9 8.42 3.92 7.95
CA GLN A 9 7.01 3.64 8.22
C GLN A 9 6.44 4.52 9.35
N LYS A 10 7.23 4.77 10.39
CA LYS A 10 6.81 5.62 11.51
C LYS A 10 6.74 7.09 11.11
N LEU A 11 7.71 7.56 10.32
CA LEU A 11 7.75 8.93 9.82
C LEU A 11 6.53 9.21 8.94
N VAL A 12 6.24 8.35 7.98
CA VAL A 12 5.04 8.46 7.12
C VAL A 12 3.78 8.46 7.97
N CYS A 13 3.65 7.54 8.94
CA CYS A 13 2.50 7.54 9.83
C CYS A 13 2.36 8.86 10.63
N GLU A 14 3.45 9.42 11.11
CA GLU A 14 3.44 10.68 11.87
C GLU A 14 3.12 11.89 10.97
N GLU A 15 3.65 11.92 9.76
CA GLU A 15 3.43 12.96 8.76
C GLU A 15 1.96 13.07 8.35
N PHE A 16 1.31 11.93 8.11
CA PHE A 16 -0.10 11.87 7.71
C PHE A 16 -1.07 11.71 8.88
N GLY A 17 -0.60 11.73 10.14
CA GLY A 17 -1.45 11.60 11.33
C GLY A 17 -2.11 10.22 11.47
N SER A 18 -1.52 9.19 10.89
CA SER A 18 -1.97 7.81 10.93
C SER A 18 -1.48 7.07 12.19
N ALA A 19 -2.27 6.07 12.63
CA ALA A 19 -1.76 5.10 13.60
C ALA A 19 -0.69 4.23 12.94
N TYR A 20 0.42 4.01 13.64
CA TYR A 20 1.47 3.09 13.21
C TYR A 20 1.02 1.64 13.45
N LEU A 21 0.71 0.93 12.36
CA LEU A 21 0.39 -0.49 12.38
C LEU A 21 1.58 -1.30 11.85
N PRO A 22 2.32 -1.99 12.73
CA PRO A 22 3.47 -2.78 12.28
C PRO A 22 3.01 -3.90 11.34
N VAL A 23 3.58 -3.92 10.14
CA VAL A 23 3.37 -4.99 9.16
C VAL A 23 4.51 -6.00 9.30
N LYS A 24 4.25 -7.29 9.06
CA LYS A 24 5.26 -8.35 9.05
C LYS A 24 5.55 -8.78 7.62
N GLU A 25 6.73 -9.32 7.42
CA GLU A 25 7.17 -9.93 6.16
C GLU A 25 6.23 -11.06 5.70
N THR A 26 5.57 -11.72 6.67
CA THR A 26 4.63 -12.82 6.46
C THR A 26 3.20 -12.34 6.15
N ASP A 27 2.92 -11.05 6.32
CA ASP A 27 1.62 -10.50 5.93
C ASP A 27 1.51 -10.49 4.40
N VAL A 28 0.27 -10.48 3.92
CA VAL A 28 -0.05 -10.58 2.50
C VAL A 28 -0.78 -9.34 2.02
N VAL A 29 -0.49 -8.96 0.78
CA VAL A 29 -1.04 -7.81 0.09
C VAL A 29 -1.53 -8.28 -1.29
N ALA A 30 -2.61 -7.69 -1.77
CA ALA A 30 -3.07 -7.87 -3.13
C ALA A 30 -2.42 -6.80 -4.01
N ILE A 31 -1.68 -7.20 -5.04
CA ILE A 31 -1.04 -6.29 -5.98
C ILE A 31 -1.30 -6.70 -7.42
N ALA A 32 -1.62 -5.73 -8.28
CA ALA A 32 -1.80 -5.95 -9.70
C ALA A 32 -0.51 -5.63 -10.47
N LEU A 33 0.46 -6.56 -10.46
CA LEU A 33 1.77 -6.41 -11.13
C LEU A 33 1.65 -6.02 -12.60
N GLN A 34 0.62 -6.53 -13.29
CA GLN A 34 0.32 -6.20 -14.70
C GLN A 34 0.02 -4.70 -14.90
N THR A 35 -0.58 -4.07 -13.89
CA THR A 35 -0.99 -2.66 -13.92
C THR A 35 0.08 -1.72 -13.37
N LEU A 36 1.13 -2.23 -12.72
CA LEU A 36 2.25 -1.39 -12.24
C LEU A 36 2.99 -0.65 -13.36
N LYS A 37 2.76 -1.03 -14.63
CA LYS A 37 3.23 -0.28 -15.80
C LYS A 37 2.39 0.96 -16.13
N LYS A 38 1.26 1.14 -15.44
CA LYS A 38 0.36 2.27 -15.58
C LYS A 38 0.51 3.16 -14.36
N GLU A 39 0.36 4.43 -14.61
CA GLU A 39 0.62 5.50 -13.67
C GLU A 39 -0.67 6.33 -13.49
N PRO A 40 -0.99 6.78 -12.27
CA PRO A 40 -0.23 6.60 -11.01
C PRO A 40 -0.50 5.26 -10.32
N ILE A 41 0.41 4.81 -9.44
CA ILE A 41 0.22 3.65 -8.57
C ILE A 41 -0.59 4.04 -7.35
N VAL A 42 -1.69 3.34 -7.11
CA VAL A 42 -2.59 3.57 -5.98
C VAL A 42 -2.59 2.37 -5.07
N GLY A 43 -2.36 2.60 -3.78
CA GLY A 43 -2.52 1.63 -2.71
C GLY A 43 -3.69 1.96 -1.80
N LEU A 44 -4.48 0.97 -1.45
CA LEU A 44 -5.68 1.10 -0.62
C LEU A 44 -5.62 0.12 0.54
N ARG A 45 -5.70 0.62 1.77
CA ARG A 45 -5.81 -0.22 2.96
C ARG A 45 -7.26 -0.42 3.36
N LYS A 46 -7.79 -1.61 3.09
CA LYS A 46 -9.11 -2.07 3.55
C LYS A 46 -9.01 -2.85 4.86
N LEU A 47 -10.18 -3.11 5.45
CA LEU A 47 -10.29 -4.05 6.56
C LEU A 47 -9.82 -5.42 6.08
N PRO A 48 -9.01 -6.15 6.88
CA PRO A 48 -8.57 -7.48 6.49
C PRO A 48 -9.77 -8.41 6.32
N ASP A 49 -9.93 -8.94 5.11
CA ASP A 49 -10.95 -9.96 4.80
C ASP A 49 -10.59 -11.32 5.42
N GLU A 50 -11.38 -12.36 5.15
CA GLU A 50 -11.10 -13.75 5.58
C GLU A 50 -9.70 -14.24 5.17
N ASN A 51 -9.15 -13.68 4.08
CA ASN A 51 -7.80 -13.96 3.58
C ASN A 51 -6.68 -13.15 4.26
N LYS A 52 -7.00 -12.29 5.24
CA LYS A 52 -6.07 -11.37 5.93
C LYS A 52 -5.37 -10.35 5.02
N VAL A 53 -5.85 -10.20 3.79
CA VAL A 53 -5.37 -9.17 2.86
C VAL A 53 -5.97 -7.84 3.30
N SER A 54 -5.11 -6.89 3.65
CA SER A 54 -5.52 -5.54 4.03
C SER A 54 -5.12 -4.49 3.02
N TRP A 55 -4.16 -4.78 2.15
CA TRP A 55 -3.64 -3.83 1.16
C TRP A 55 -3.96 -4.28 -0.26
N PHE A 56 -4.41 -3.33 -1.08
CA PHE A 56 -4.71 -3.49 -2.50
C PHE A 56 -3.92 -2.45 -3.29
N ILE A 57 -2.96 -2.87 -4.09
CA ILE A 57 -2.04 -2.01 -4.85
C ILE A 57 -2.24 -2.23 -6.35
N TYR A 58 -2.43 -1.17 -7.13
CA TYR A 58 -2.65 -1.24 -8.57
C TYR A 58 -2.19 0.05 -9.25
N GLY A 59 -1.92 0.00 -10.55
CA GLY A 59 -1.54 1.18 -11.33
C GLY A 59 -2.62 1.65 -12.29
N GLY A 60 -2.75 2.98 -12.41
CA GLY A 60 -3.78 3.66 -13.16
C GLY A 60 -5.18 3.46 -12.58
N GLU A 61 -6.19 3.52 -13.45
CA GLU A 61 -7.58 3.28 -13.04
C GLU A 61 -7.88 1.78 -12.94
N LEU A 62 -8.50 1.39 -11.81
CA LEU A 62 -9.17 0.11 -11.61
C LEU A 62 -10.31 0.01 -12.63
N GLY A 63 -10.04 -0.59 -13.79
CA GLY A 63 -11.11 -1.01 -14.70
C GLY A 63 -11.94 -2.12 -14.06
N ASP A 64 -13.14 -2.39 -14.59
CA ASP A 64 -14.08 -3.46 -14.18
C ASP A 64 -13.47 -4.88 -14.03
N GLY A 65 -12.19 -5.07 -14.38
CA GLY A 65 -11.45 -6.31 -14.19
C GLY A 65 -10.85 -6.40 -12.79
N GLU A 66 -11.62 -6.85 -11.81
CA GLU A 66 -11.14 -7.30 -10.49
C GLU A 66 -10.19 -8.52 -10.58
N GLU A 67 -9.99 -9.09 -11.78
CA GLU A 67 -9.30 -10.36 -12.01
C GLU A 67 -7.75 -10.31 -12.04
N PHE A 68 -7.12 -9.13 -11.83
CA PHE A 68 -5.66 -8.98 -12.01
C PHE A 68 -4.85 -8.85 -10.70
N PHE A 69 -5.47 -8.91 -9.53
CA PHE A 69 -4.75 -8.82 -8.27
C PHE A 69 -4.14 -10.16 -7.87
N GLU A 70 -2.84 -10.16 -7.65
CA GLU A 70 -2.08 -11.30 -7.13
C GLU A 70 -1.80 -11.08 -5.64
N ILE A 71 -2.09 -12.09 -4.83
CA ILE A 71 -1.78 -12.03 -3.39
C ILE A 71 -0.33 -12.44 -3.20
N ILE A 72 0.51 -11.48 -2.81
CA ILE A 72 1.92 -11.72 -2.52
C ILE A 72 2.22 -11.35 -1.07
N SER A 73 3.25 -11.97 -0.50
CA SER A 73 3.73 -11.58 0.83
C SER A 73 4.44 -10.22 0.78
N VAL A 74 4.47 -9.48 1.88
CA VAL A 74 5.23 -8.21 1.99
C VAL A 74 6.69 -8.39 1.58
N LYS A 75 7.28 -9.55 1.86
CA LYS A 75 8.65 -9.88 1.43
C LYS A 75 8.83 -9.96 -0.10
N GLU A 76 7.81 -10.39 -0.83
CA GLU A 76 7.85 -10.40 -2.30
C GLU A 76 7.55 -9.00 -2.82
N LEU A 77 6.63 -8.27 -2.18
CA LEU A 77 6.39 -6.87 -2.50
C LEU A 77 7.65 -6.03 -2.37
N GLU A 78 8.48 -6.25 -1.35
CA GLU A 78 9.78 -5.57 -1.19
C GLU A 78 10.72 -5.78 -2.40
N LYS A 79 10.62 -6.91 -3.09
CA LYS A 79 11.44 -7.18 -4.29
C LYS A 79 10.85 -6.59 -5.55
N GLU A 80 9.52 -6.66 -5.69
CA GLU A 80 8.82 -6.20 -6.88
C GLU A 80 8.58 -4.69 -6.87
N PHE A 81 8.22 -4.14 -5.71
CA PHE A 81 7.85 -2.74 -5.49
C PHE A 81 8.11 -2.27 -4.04
N PRO A 82 9.38 -2.01 -3.67
CA PRO A 82 9.76 -1.60 -2.32
C PRO A 82 9.20 -0.24 -1.90
N ASP A 83 8.91 0.65 -2.85
CA ASP A 83 8.39 1.99 -2.57
C ASP A 83 7.04 1.95 -1.84
N ALA A 84 6.25 0.88 -1.96
CA ALA A 84 5.00 0.75 -1.22
C ALA A 84 5.17 0.41 0.28
N LEU A 85 6.31 -0.15 0.68
CA LEU A 85 6.55 -0.64 2.04
C LEU A 85 6.40 0.42 3.16
N PRO A 86 6.90 1.66 3.02
CA PRO A 86 6.71 2.69 4.05
C PRO A 86 5.23 3.00 4.31
N TYR A 87 4.37 2.93 3.30
CA TYR A 87 2.94 3.17 3.46
C TYR A 87 2.20 1.99 4.07
N LEU A 88 2.74 0.76 4.02
CA LEU A 88 2.04 -0.42 4.55
C LEU A 88 1.73 -0.34 6.04
N ALA A 89 2.40 0.55 6.77
CA ALA A 89 2.16 0.78 8.19
C ALA A 89 0.97 1.71 8.50
N LEU A 90 0.40 2.39 7.49
CA LEU A 90 -0.73 3.32 7.66
C LEU A 90 -1.98 2.61 8.17
N ASP A 91 -2.87 3.29 8.89
CA ASP A 91 -4.05 2.69 9.50
C ASP A 91 -5.09 2.23 8.45
N THR A 92 -6.03 1.38 8.84
CA THR A 92 -7.09 0.97 7.91
C THR A 92 -7.93 2.16 7.44
N GLY A 93 -8.24 2.20 6.15
CA GLY A 93 -8.94 3.29 5.48
C GLY A 93 -7.98 4.28 4.80
N TYR A 94 -6.67 4.17 4.99
CA TYR A 94 -5.71 5.00 4.27
C TYR A 94 -5.51 4.55 2.82
N ARG A 95 -5.23 5.53 1.98
CA ARG A 95 -4.91 5.40 0.56
C ARG A 95 -3.62 6.15 0.31
N PHE A 96 -2.76 5.60 -0.54
CA PHE A 96 -1.60 6.30 -1.07
C PHE A 96 -1.65 6.29 -2.60
N MET A 97 -1.12 7.34 -3.21
CA MET A 97 -0.92 7.47 -4.64
C MET A 97 0.52 7.91 -4.87
N ILE A 98 1.27 7.13 -5.65
CA ILE A 98 2.63 7.45 -6.03
C ILE A 98 2.84 7.30 -7.53
N ASP A 99 3.69 8.13 -8.12
CA ASP A 99 4.00 8.15 -9.55
C ASP A 99 5.52 8.18 -9.78
N ALA A 100 6.01 7.87 -10.99
CA ALA A 100 7.46 7.92 -11.25
C ALA A 100 8.02 9.36 -11.27
N ASP A 101 7.17 10.39 -11.29
CA ASP A 101 7.59 11.81 -11.16
C ASP A 101 7.81 12.25 -9.70
N ASP A 102 7.98 11.31 -8.74
CA ASP A 102 8.16 11.60 -7.30
C ASP A 102 6.92 12.25 -6.65
N TYR A 103 5.77 12.15 -7.31
CA TYR A 103 4.49 12.56 -6.72
C TYR A 103 4.07 11.54 -5.67
N GLU A 104 3.80 12.00 -4.46
CA GLU A 104 3.25 11.20 -3.36
C GLU A 104 2.05 11.93 -2.76
N ASP A 105 0.94 11.22 -2.61
CA ASP A 105 -0.25 11.71 -1.91
C ASP A 105 -0.84 10.60 -1.04
N VAL A 106 -1.07 10.88 0.24
CA VAL A 106 -1.63 9.93 1.20
C VAL A 106 -2.82 10.56 1.90
N TRP A 107 -3.97 9.90 1.86
CA TRP A 107 -5.21 10.39 2.46
C TRP A 107 -6.05 9.26 3.03
N LYS A 108 -6.99 9.60 3.93
CA LYS A 108 -7.91 8.62 4.54
C LYS A 108 -9.28 8.66 3.88
N GLU A 109 -9.78 7.49 3.49
CA GLU A 109 -11.15 7.29 3.01
C GLU A 109 -12.16 7.61 4.12
N GLY A 110 -13.05 8.56 3.87
CA GLY A 110 -14.04 9.03 4.84
C GLY A 110 -13.66 10.28 5.63
N ASP A 111 -12.51 10.90 5.36
CA ASP A 111 -12.25 12.30 5.74
C ASP A 111 -12.96 13.26 4.75
N GLU A 112 -14.24 13.01 4.52
CA GLU A 112 -15.15 13.96 3.88
C GLU A 112 -15.72 14.83 5.00
N ALA A 113 -15.10 15.99 5.23
CA ALA A 113 -15.61 17.02 6.14
C ALA A 113 -16.81 17.77 5.54
#